data_AF-A0AAJ2LB60-F1
#
_entry.id   AF-A0AAJ2LB60-F1
#
_cell.length_a   1.000
_cell.length_b   1.000
_cell.length_c   1.000
_cell.angle_alpha   90.00
_cell.angle_beta   90.00
_cell.angle_gamma   90.00
#
_symmetry.space_group_name_H-M   'P 1'
#
loop_
_entity.id
_entity.type
_entity.pdbx_description
1 polymer ?
#
loop_
_entity_poly.entity_id
_entity_poly.type
_entity_poly.pdbx_seq_one_letter_code
_entity_poly.pdbx_strand_id
1 'polypeptide(L)' 'MWSDKTLYGLLAVVYAFLVLTHLWPYFSQAWTAYSEGRPLRDVPRPAKNKLIAGSLAFLTGVLWVWQYFRH' A
#
# COMPACT_ATOMS: atom_id res chain seq x y z
N MET A 1 -24.76 -8.12 10.82
CA MET A 1 -24.47 -6.78 10.26
C MET A 1 -23.05 -6.41 10.67
N TRP A 2 -22.12 -6.22 9.73
CA TRP A 2 -20.83 -5.61 10.08
C TRP A 2 -21.10 -4.17 10.55
N SER A 3 -20.56 -3.76 11.69
CA SER A 3 -20.70 -2.39 12.17
C SER A 3 -20.02 -1.44 11.19
N ASP A 4 -20.60 -0.27 10.91
CA ASP A 4 -20.00 0.71 9.98
C ASP A 4 -18.58 1.12 10.42
N LYS A 5 -18.34 1.13 11.74
CA LYS A 5 -17.01 1.33 12.35
C LYS A 5 -15.98 0.31 11.85
N THR A 6 -16.40 -0.94 11.66
CA THR A 6 -15.53 -2.02 11.17
C THR A 6 -15.16 -1.80 9.70
N LEU A 7 -16.08 -1.24 8.91
CA LEU A 7 -15.88 -0.99 7.48
C LEU A 7 -14.94 0.21 7.24
N TYR A 8 -15.11 1.29 8.00
CA TYR A 8 -14.16 2.40 8.02
C TYR A 8 -12.78 1.96 8.52
N GLY A 9 -12.71 1.12 9.56
CA GLY A 9 -11.45 0.55 10.02
C GLY A 9 -10.75 -0.27 8.95
N LEU A 10 -11.50 -1.09 8.21
CA LEU A 10 -10.96 -1.89 7.11
C LEU A 10 -10.45 -1.01 5.97
N LEU A 11 -11.19 0.04 5.59
CA LEU A 11 -10.73 1.03 4.60
C LEU A 11 -9.41 1.69 5.04
N ALA A 12 -9.32 2.14 6.29
CA ALA A 12 -8.10 2.75 6.81
C ALA A 12 -6.89 1.80 6.72
N VAL A 13 -7.08 0.53 7.06
CA VAL A 13 -6.05 -0.51 6.96
C VAL A 13 -5.64 -0.75 5.51
N VAL A 14 -6.60 -0.86 4.58
CA VAL A 14 -6.32 -1.05 3.15
C VAL A 14 -5.56 0.15 2.58
N TYR A 15 -5.93 1.37 2.92
CA TYR A 15 -5.18 2.57 2.53
C TYR A 15 -3.75 2.57 3.09
N ALA A 16 -3.57 2.21 4.36
CA ALA A 16 -2.24 2.11 4.97
C ALA A 16 -1.36 1.10 4.22
N PHE A 17 -1.89 -0.07 3.88
CA PHE A 17 -1.17 -1.06 3.08
C PHE A 17 -0.86 -0.57 1.67
N LEU A 18 -1.78 0.15 1.04
CA LEU A 18 -1.57 0.69 -0.31
C LEU A 18 -0.41 1.71 -0.33
N VAL A 19 -0.35 2.57 0.69
CA VAL A 19 0.76 3.51 0.90
C VAL A 19 2.07 2.76 1.17
N LEU A 20 2.07 1.79 2.08
CA LEU A 20 3.24 0.94 2.36
C LEU A 20 3.76 0.25 1.09
N THR A 21 2.87 -0.29 0.25
CA THR A 21 3.25 -0.96 -1.01
C THR A 21 3.93 0.01 -2.00
N HIS A 22 3.59 1.30 -1.94
CA HIS A 22 4.21 2.33 -2.78
C HIS A 22 5.53 2.85 -2.21
N LEU A 23 5.63 2.97 -0.88
CA LEU A 23 6.81 3.49 -0.19
C LEU A 23 7.89 2.44 0.02
N TRP A 24 7.52 1.16 0.13
CA TRP A 24 8.44 0.03 0.31
C TRP A 24 9.66 0.05 -0.61
N PRO A 25 9.52 0.25 -1.95
CA PRO A 25 10.68 0.26 -2.82
C PRO A 25 11.64 1.44 -2.56
N TYR A 26 11.15 2.56 -2.00
CA TYR A 26 12.00 3.68 -1.59
C TYR A 26 12.75 3.37 -0.30
N PHE A 27 12.05 2.83 0.70
CA PHE A 27 12.67 2.43 1.96
C PHE A 27 13.72 1.34 1.76
N SER A 28 13.41 0.33 0.94
CA SER A 28 14.36 -0.73 0.60
C SER A 28 15.58 -0.17 -0.14
N GLN A 29 15.39 0.74 -1.11
CA GLN A 29 16.50 1.37 -1.82
C GLN A 29 17.40 2.19 -0.87
N ALA A 30 16.80 2.98 0.02
CA ALA A 30 17.53 3.78 1.01
C ALA A 30 18.29 2.90 2.01
N TRP A 31 17.67 1.81 2.48
CA TRP A 31 18.30 0.85 3.38
C TRP A 31 19.52 0.18 2.74
N THR A 32 19.39 -0.31 1.51
CA THR A 32 20.49 -0.93 0.77
C THR A 32 21.62 0.07 0.49
N ALA A 33 21.30 1.31 0.11
CA ALA A 33 22.28 2.37 -0.09
C ALA A 33 23.06 2.67 1.21
N TYR A 34 22.35 2.73 2.35
CA TYR A 34 22.96 2.92 3.66
C TYR A 34 23.85 1.75 4.06
N SER A 35 23.39 0.51 3.89
CA SER A 35 24.15 -0.69 4.27
C SER A 35 25.41 -0.90 3.43
N GLU A 36 25.38 -0.51 2.14
CA GLU A 36 26.52 -0.67 1.22
C GLU A 36 27.42 0.58 1.16
N GLY A 37 27.05 1.68 1.82
CA GLY A 37 27.79 2.95 1.78
C GLY A 37 27.84 3.58 0.38
N ARG A 38 26.87 3.27 -0.48
CA ARG A 38 26.83 3.71 -1.89
C ARG A 38 25.79 4.83 -2.06
N PRO A 39 26.00 5.75 -3.01
CA PRO A 39 25.02 6.79 -3.28
C PRO A 39 23.72 6.17 -3.81
N LEU A 40 22.58 6.74 -3.41
CA LEU A 40 21.23 6.25 -3.74
C LEU A 40 20.96 6.07 -5.24
N ARG A 41 21.69 6.80 -6.10
CA ARG A 41 21.58 6.73 -7.56
C ARG A 41 22.10 5.41 -8.13
N ASP A 42 23.02 4.75 -7.43
CA ASP A 42 23.67 3.53 -7.92
C ASP A 42 22.92 2.25 -7.47
N VAL A 43 22.02 2.37 -6.49
CA VAL A 43 21.22 1.25 -6.00
C VAL A 43 19.95 1.14 -6.85
N PRO A 44 19.76 0.03 -7.60
CA PRO A 44 18.56 -0.15 -8.40
C PRO A 44 17.34 -0.25 -7.48
N ARG A 45 16.30 0.52 -7.81
CA ARG A 45 15.04 0.46 -7.05
C ARG A 45 14.38 -0.91 -7.27
N PRO A 46 13.99 -1.63 -6.21
CA PRO A 46 13.29 -2.89 -6.37
C PRO A 46 11.96 -2.69 -7.10
N ALA A 47 11.61 -3.65 -7.95
CA ALA A 47 10.41 -3.59 -8.76
C ALA A 47 9.17 -3.44 -7.88
N LYS A 48 8.33 -2.44 -8.18
CA LYS A 48 7.05 -2.26 -7.50
C LYS A 48 6.17 -3.48 -7.76
N ASN A 49 5.66 -4.12 -6.71
CA ASN A 49 4.71 -5.22 -6.84
C ASN A 49 3.35 -4.70 -7.35
N LYS A 50 3.22 -4.65 -8.69
CA LYS A 50 2.03 -4.15 -9.39
C LYS A 50 0.78 -4.96 -9.06
N LEU A 51 0.94 -6.27 -8.84
CA LEU A 51 -0.16 -7.16 -8.47
C LEU A 51 -0.76 -6.80 -7.11
N ILE A 52 0.08 -6.65 -6.07
CA ILE A 52 -0.38 -6.29 -4.73
C ILE A 52 -1.03 -4.90 -4.72
N ALA A 53 -0.41 -3.93 -5.41
CA ALA A 53 -0.98 -2.59 -5.54
C ALA A 53 -2.34 -2.60 -6.28
N GLY A 54 -2.47 -3.41 -7.33
CA GLY A 54 -3.73 -3.58 -8.07
C GLY A 54 -4.82 -4.24 -7.23
N SER A 55 -4.49 -5.33 -6.52
CA SER A 55 -5.42 -6.01 -5.62
C SER A 55 -5.90 -5.12 -4.47
N LEU A 56 -5.00 -4.33 -3.87
CA LEU A 56 -5.36 -3.36 -2.83
C LEU A 56 -6.25 -2.25 -3.40
N ALA A 57 -5.95 -1.72 -4.57
CA ALA A 57 -6.78 -0.70 -5.22
C ALA A 57 -8.19 -1.24 -5.56
N PHE A 58 -8.28 -2.48 -6.03
CA PHE A 58 -9.55 -3.14 -6.28
C PHE A 58 -10.35 -3.34 -4.99
N LEU A 59 -9.71 -3.82 -3.91
CA LEU A 59 -10.33 -3.96 -2.59
C LEU A 59 -10.88 -2.63 -2.07
N THR A 60 -10.12 -1.53 -2.20
CA THR A 60 -10.60 -0.20 -1.83
C THR A 60 -11.88 0.17 -2.58
N GLY A 61 -11.94 -0.10 -3.89
CA GLY A 61 -13.14 0.16 -4.69
C GLY A 61 -14.34 -0.66 -4.26
N VAL A 62 -14.16 -1.96 -3.99
CA VAL A 62 -15.23 -2.84 -3.50
C VAL A 62 -15.76 -2.37 -2.15
N LEU A 63 -14.87 -1.99 -1.23
CA LEU A 63 -15.25 -1.48 0.10
C LEU A 63 -16.01 -0.16 0.01
N TRP A 64 -15.60 0.73 -0.88
CA TRP A 64 -16.31 1.99 -1.14
C TRP A 64 -17.70 1.77 -1.73
N VAL A 65 -17.83 0.89 -2.73
CA VAL A 65 -19.12 0.55 -3.34
C VAL A 65 -20.04 -0.09 -2.30
N TRP A 66 -19.52 -1.01 -1.49
CA TRP A 66 -20.26 -1.61 -0.39
C TRP A 66 -20.76 -0.56 0.60
N GLN A 67 -19.92 0.41 0.95
CA GLN A 67 -20.29 1.49 1.86
C GLN A 67 -21.37 2.39 1.27
N TYR A 68 -21.25 2.74 -0.02
CA TYR A 68 -22.22 3.59 -0.71
C TYR A 68 -23.64 2.99 -0.72
N PHE A 69 -23.77 1.68 -0.97
CA PHE A 69 -25.08 1.03 -1.00
C PHE A 69 -25.65 0.68 0.38
N ARG A 70 -24.85 0.78 1.44
CA ARG A 70 -25.31 0.59 2.83
C ARG A 70 -25.82 1.87 3.47
N HIS A 71 -25.38 3.02 2.96
CA HIS A 71 -25.71 4.32 3.51
C HIS A 71 -26.98 4.88 2.89
#